data_AF-A0A512M8P1-F1
#
_entry.id   AF-A0A512M8P1-F1
#
_cell.length_a   1.000
_cell.length_b   1.000
_cell.length_c   1.000
_cell.angle_alpha   90.00
_cell.angle_beta   90.00
_cell.angle_gamma   90.00
#
_symmetry.space_group_name_H-M   'P 1'
#
loop_
_entity.id
_entity.type
_entity.pdbx_description
1 polymer ?
#
loop_
_entity_poly.entity_id
_entity_poly.type
_entity_poly.pdbx_seq_one_letter_code
_entity_poly.pdbx_strand_id
1 'polypeptide(L)'
;MNPERKNPIVQSYRDLEVYKAAFQFQQAIFQVSKRFPKEEMYSLTDQVRRSSRSIGANIAEAWSKRSYEAHFRSKLTDADGELQESTHWIDTAIACEYITEEQYQNLLNQLGSVGAMLGRMIANHRAFCY
;
A
#
# COMPACT_ATOMS: atom_id res chain seq x y z
N MET A 1 -35.75 8.68 -3.15
CA MET A 1 -35.03 7.99 -4.24
C MET A 1 -33.74 8.76 -4.49
N ASN A 2 -32.59 8.18 -4.16
CA ASN A 2 -31.29 8.82 -4.40
C ASN A 2 -30.79 8.31 -5.76
N PRO A 3 -30.50 9.17 -6.74
CA PRO A 3 -30.10 8.72 -8.07
C PRO A 3 -28.79 7.93 -7.95
N GLU A 4 -28.74 6.85 -8.73
CA GLU A 4 -27.63 5.93 -8.88
C GLU A 4 -26.28 6.61 -8.65
N ARG A 5 -25.60 6.28 -7.55
CA ARG A 5 -24.14 6.41 -7.52
C ARG A 5 -23.61 5.41 -8.54
N LYS A 6 -23.54 5.81 -9.81
CA LYS A 6 -22.73 5.11 -10.80
C LYS A 6 -21.31 5.14 -10.25
N ASN A 7 -20.86 4.01 -9.70
CA ASN A 7 -19.47 3.85 -9.35
C ASN A 7 -18.67 4.20 -10.60
N PRO A 8 -17.70 5.13 -10.53
CA PRO A 8 -16.93 5.52 -11.69
C PRO A 8 -16.34 4.27 -12.34
N ILE A 9 -16.47 4.17 -13.67
CA ILE A 9 -15.92 3.03 -14.41
C ILE A 9 -14.40 3.09 -14.24
N VAL A 10 -13.84 2.10 -13.55
CA VAL A 10 -12.40 2.00 -13.32
C VAL A 10 -11.73 1.55 -14.61
N GLN A 11 -11.00 2.45 -15.27
CA GLN A 11 -10.32 2.19 -16.55
C GLN A 11 -8.85 1.82 -16.31
N SER A 12 -8.24 2.42 -15.28
CA SER A 12 -6.84 2.23 -14.91
C SER A 12 -6.71 1.87 -13.44
N TYR A 13 -5.62 1.22 -13.07
CA TYR A 13 -5.24 1.05 -11.65
C TYR A 13 -5.13 2.39 -10.93
N ARG A 14 -4.86 3.48 -11.66
CA ARG A 14 -4.81 4.85 -11.10
C ARG A 14 -6.16 5.35 -10.60
N ASP A 15 -7.26 4.75 -11.07
CA ASP A 15 -8.61 5.09 -10.64
C ASP A 15 -8.97 4.38 -9.32
N LEU A 16 -8.21 3.34 -8.93
CA LEU A 16 -8.45 2.58 -7.70
C LEU A 16 -8.12 3.42 -6.46
N GLU A 17 -9.08 3.52 -5.55
CA GLU A 17 -8.87 4.19 -4.26
C GLU A 17 -7.75 3.54 -3.43
N VAL A 18 -7.65 2.21 -3.46
CA VAL A 18 -6.56 1.49 -2.78
C VAL A 18 -5.18 1.87 -3.33
N TYR A 19 -5.06 2.09 -4.66
CA TYR A 19 -3.81 2.51 -5.27
C TYR A 19 -3.46 3.95 -4.88
N LYS A 20 -4.43 4.87 -4.92
CA LYS A 20 -4.22 6.27 -4.52
C LYS A 20 -3.76 6.37 -3.07
N ALA A 21 -4.38 5.61 -2.18
CA ALA A 21 -3.99 5.55 -0.77
C ALA A 21 -2.60 4.94 -0.57
N ALA A 22 -2.28 3.82 -1.25
CA ALA A 22 -0.94 3.24 -1.21
C ALA A 22 0.12 4.22 -1.75
N PHE A 23 -0.22 4.97 -2.80
CA PHE A 23 0.66 6.00 -3.36
C PHE A 23 0.90 7.14 -2.37
N GLN A 24 -0.13 7.61 -1.67
CA GLN A 24 0.03 8.63 -0.62
C GLN A 24 0.88 8.11 0.54
N PHE A 25 0.65 6.87 0.98
CA PHE A 25 1.43 6.22 2.03
C PHE A 25 2.92 6.14 1.69
N GLN A 26 3.31 5.68 0.50
CA GLN A 26 4.73 5.64 0.12
C GLN A 26 5.38 7.04 0.10
N GLN A 27 4.61 8.10 -0.18
CA GLN A 27 5.12 9.47 -0.12
C GLN A 27 5.36 9.89 1.34
N ALA A 28 4.47 9.54 2.26
CA ALA A 28 4.65 9.79 3.69
C ALA A 28 5.91 9.08 4.23
N ILE A 29 6.10 7.80 3.87
CA ILE A 29 7.32 7.04 4.20
C ILE A 29 8.56 7.72 3.63
N PHE A 30 8.53 8.12 2.36
CA PHE A 30 9.67 8.80 1.75
C PHE A 30 10.02 10.10 2.48
N GLN A 31 9.02 10.89 2.91
CA GLN A 31 9.28 12.15 3.62
C GLN A 31 9.83 11.92 5.02
N VAL A 32 9.26 10.98 5.80
CA VAL A 32 9.74 10.73 7.17
C VAL A 32 11.15 10.16 7.16
N SER A 33 11.44 9.24 6.23
CA SER A 33 12.72 8.55 6.19
C SER A 33 13.88 9.42 5.70
N LYS A 34 13.63 10.66 5.26
CA LYS A 34 14.70 11.65 4.98
C LYS A 34 15.46 12.07 6.24
N ARG A 35 14.87 11.88 7.42
CA ARG A 35 15.46 12.26 8.71
C ARG A 35 16.24 11.12 9.37
N PHE A 36 16.21 9.92 8.78
CA PHE A 36 16.92 8.78 9.34
C PHE A 36 18.44 9.01 9.28
N PRO A 37 19.22 8.37 10.19
CA PRO A 37 20.67 8.43 10.14
C PRO A 37 21.23 7.99 8.78
N LYS A 38 22.37 8.54 8.38
CA LYS A 38 22.97 8.23 7.07
C LYS A 38 23.44 6.77 6.98
N GLU A 39 23.79 6.20 8.12
CA GLU A 39 24.20 4.80 8.32
C GLU A 39 23.06 3.84 7.93
N GLU A 40 21.80 4.26 8.05
CA GLU A 40 20.62 3.48 7.70
C GLU A 40 20.24 3.55 6.22
N MET A 41 20.99 4.29 5.40
CA MET A 41 20.65 4.53 3.99
C MET A 41 20.46 3.25 3.19
N TYR A 42 21.32 2.24 3.42
CA TYR A 42 21.28 0.92 2.76
C TYR A 42 20.69 -0.17 3.66
N SER A 43 20.11 0.21 4.79
CA SER A 43 19.47 -0.68 5.76
C SER A 43 18.00 -0.27 5.89
N LEU A 44 17.57 0.26 7.03
CA LEU A 44 16.16 0.55 7.31
C LEU A 44 15.55 1.50 6.28
N THR A 45 16.29 2.53 5.85
CA THR A 45 15.78 3.52 4.89
C THR A 45 15.44 2.89 3.55
N ASP A 46 16.28 1.97 3.06
CA ASP A 46 16.03 1.28 1.79
C ASP A 46 14.88 0.29 1.93
N GLN A 47 14.87 -0.50 2.99
CA GLN A 47 13.85 -1.52 3.25
C GLN A 47 12.45 -0.92 3.37
N VAL A 48 12.26 0.12 4.19
CA VAL A 48 10.94 0.76 4.38
C VAL A 48 10.46 1.45 3.09
N ARG A 49 11.37 2.02 2.29
CA ARG A 49 11.03 2.66 1.02
C ARG A 49 10.67 1.65 -0.06
N ARG A 50 11.37 0.52 -0.12
CA ARG A 50 11.09 -0.52 -1.12
C ARG A 50 9.77 -1.20 -0.85
N SER A 51 9.56 -1.68 0.38
CA SER A 51 8.31 -2.34 0.78
C SER A 51 7.09 -1.42 0.56
N SER A 52 7.14 -0.17 1.04
CA SER A 52 6.02 0.77 0.87
C SER A 52 5.66 1.07 -0.58
N ARG A 53 6.65 1.19 -1.48
CA ARG A 53 6.43 1.37 -2.93
C ARG A 53 5.91 0.11 -3.60
N SER A 54 6.33 -1.06 -3.11
CA SER A 54 5.97 -2.36 -3.66
C SER A 54 4.47 -2.65 -3.50
N ILE A 55 3.80 -2.12 -2.46
CA ILE A 55 2.33 -2.20 -2.31
C ILE A 55 1.63 -1.64 -3.56
N GLY A 56 1.92 -0.40 -3.93
CA GLY A 56 1.32 0.26 -5.10
C GLY A 56 1.74 -0.40 -6.42
N ALA A 57 2.99 -0.86 -6.52
CA ALA A 57 3.50 -1.55 -7.69
C ALA A 57 2.78 -2.89 -7.93
N ASN A 58 2.59 -3.70 -6.88
CA ASN A 58 1.88 -4.97 -6.96
C ASN A 58 0.39 -4.76 -7.28
N ILE A 59 -0.26 -3.70 -6.78
CA ILE A 59 -1.63 -3.34 -7.18
C ILE A 59 -1.71 -3.02 -8.68
N ALA A 60 -0.76 -2.23 -9.20
CA ALA A 60 -0.70 -1.88 -10.62
C ALA A 60 -0.44 -3.11 -11.51
N GLU A 61 0.44 -4.01 -11.06
CA GLU A 61 0.70 -5.27 -11.74
C GLU A 61 -0.54 -6.19 -11.71
N ALA A 62 -1.20 -6.32 -10.55
CA ALA A 62 -2.44 -7.07 -10.41
C ALA A 62 -3.49 -6.59 -11.42
N TRP A 63 -3.69 -5.27 -11.55
CA TRP A 63 -4.64 -4.71 -12.50
C TRP A 63 -4.42 -5.14 -13.95
N SER A 64 -3.16 -5.39 -14.34
CA SER A 64 -2.79 -5.86 -15.67
C SER A 64 -3.06 -7.37 -15.88
N LYS A 65 -3.28 -8.13 -14.80
CA LYS A 65 -3.50 -9.60 -14.81
C LYS A 65 -4.97 -10.00 -14.60
N ARG A 66 -5.91 -9.08 -14.78
CA ARG A 66 -7.36 -9.29 -14.52
C ARG A 66 -8.05 -10.31 -15.44
N SER A 67 -7.45 -10.63 -16.58
CA SER A 67 -7.91 -11.70 -17.47
C SER A 67 -7.73 -13.11 -16.89
N TYR A 68 -6.97 -13.26 -15.80
CA TYR A 68 -6.78 -14.53 -15.12
C TYR A 68 -6.95 -14.36 -13.61
N GLU A 69 -8.13 -14.76 -13.10
CA GLU A 69 -8.56 -14.58 -11.70
C GLU A 69 -7.48 -14.96 -10.69
N ALA A 70 -6.83 -16.12 -10.86
CA ALA A 70 -5.83 -16.61 -9.93
C ALA A 70 -4.57 -15.72 -9.89
N HIS A 71 -4.13 -15.18 -11.04
CA HIS A 71 -2.98 -14.28 -11.11
C HIS A 71 -3.30 -12.91 -10.54
N PHE A 72 -4.51 -12.40 -10.78
CA PHE A 72 -4.98 -11.17 -10.18
C PHE A 72 -5.00 -11.26 -8.66
N ARG A 73 -5.64 -12.30 -8.12
CA ARG A 73 -5.70 -12.56 -6.68
C ARG A 73 -4.31 -12.74 -6.08
N SER A 74 -3.44 -13.53 -6.72
CA SER A 74 -2.07 -13.74 -6.26
C SER A 74 -1.28 -12.44 -6.17
N LYS A 75 -1.41 -11.54 -7.14
CA LYS A 75 -0.68 -10.26 -7.10
C LYS A 75 -1.25 -9.29 -6.06
N LEU A 76 -2.55 -9.35 -5.78
CA LEU A 76 -3.11 -8.60 -4.65
C LEU A 76 -2.62 -9.14 -3.30
N THR A 77 -2.41 -10.45 -3.16
CA THR A 77 -1.82 -11.01 -1.93
C THR A 77 -0.33 -10.66 -1.78
N ASP A 78 0.42 -10.51 -2.88
CA ASP A 78 1.78 -9.96 -2.82
C ASP A 78 1.76 -8.52 -2.26
N ALA A 79 0.82 -7.67 -2.70
CA ALA A 79 0.66 -6.33 -2.16
C ALA A 79 0.33 -6.32 -0.66
N ASP A 80 -0.41 -7.31 -0.17
CA ASP A 80 -0.73 -7.47 1.26
C ASP A 80 0.50 -7.93 2.05
N GLY A 81 1.35 -8.79 1.46
CA GLY A 81 2.65 -9.14 2.04
C GLY A 81 3.55 -7.92 2.21
N GLU A 82 3.64 -7.06 1.20
CA GLU A 82 4.41 -5.81 1.25
C GLU A 82 3.84 -4.80 2.26
N LEU A 83 2.53 -4.87 2.54
CA LEU A 83 1.91 -4.11 3.61
C LEU A 83 2.41 -4.59 4.98
N GLN A 84 2.47 -5.90 5.21
CA GLN A 84 3.02 -6.45 6.46
C GLN A 84 4.51 -6.13 6.63
N GLU A 85 5.28 -6.22 5.54
CA GLU A 85 6.69 -5.83 5.55
C GLU A 85 6.87 -4.34 5.86
N SER A 86 6.03 -3.48 5.26
CA SER A 86 6.04 -2.04 5.57
C SER A 86 5.74 -1.78 7.05
N THR A 87 4.78 -2.47 7.64
CA THR A 87 4.48 -2.38 9.09
C THR A 87 5.70 -2.76 9.93
N HIS A 88 6.35 -3.87 9.61
CA HIS A 88 7.55 -4.33 10.31
C HIS A 88 8.67 -3.27 10.33
N TRP A 89 8.90 -2.60 9.20
CA TRP A 89 9.92 -1.56 9.12
C TRP A 89 9.50 -0.25 9.81
N ILE A 90 8.21 0.06 9.88
CA ILE A 90 7.69 1.18 10.68
C ILE A 90 7.86 0.90 12.17
N ASP A 91 7.55 -0.32 12.63
CA ASP A 91 7.77 -0.76 14.02
C ASP A 91 9.26 -0.68 14.39
N THR A 92 10.14 -1.08 13.47
CA THR A 92 11.59 -0.94 13.65
C THR A 92 11.99 0.53 13.76
N ALA A 93 11.44 1.41 12.92
CA ALA A 93 11.78 2.83 12.94
C ALA A 93 11.40 3.53 14.26
N ILE A 94 10.26 3.19 14.88
CA ILE A 94 9.88 3.73 16.19
C ILE A 94 10.73 3.13 17.32
N ALA A 95 11.06 1.83 17.25
CA ALA A 95 11.92 1.18 18.23
C ALA A 95 13.36 1.74 18.23
N CYS A 96 13.84 2.18 17.07
CA CYS A 96 15.11 2.89 16.93
C CYS A 96 15.02 4.40 17.20
N GLU A 97 13.85 4.91 17.61
CA GLU A 97 13.58 6.32 17.90
C GLU A 97 13.80 7.26 16.68
N TYR A 98 13.69 6.74 15.45
CA TYR A 98 13.87 7.53 14.22
C TYR A 98 12.61 8.25 13.77
N ILE A 99 11.47 7.89 14.33
CA ILE A 99 10.18 8.56 14.15
C ILE A 99 9.53 8.82 15.51
N THR A 100 8.66 9.82 15.58
CA THR A 100 7.88 10.10 16.79
C THR A 100 6.66 9.18 16.88
N GLU A 101 6.08 9.07 18.08
CA GLU A 101 4.81 8.34 18.28
C GLU A 101 3.68 8.89 17.39
N GLU A 102 3.60 10.22 17.22
CA GLU A 102 2.63 10.83 16.31
C GLU A 102 2.83 10.39 14.86
N GLN A 103 4.09 10.34 14.39
CA GLN A 103 4.41 9.88 13.05
C GLN A 103 4.09 8.40 12.88
N TYR A 104 4.41 7.58 13.89
CA TYR A 104 4.09 6.16 13.93
C TYR A 104 2.59 5.92 13.79
N GLN A 105 1.77 6.56 14.63
CA GLN A 105 0.31 6.44 14.58
C GLN A 105 -0.27 6.92 13.24
N ASN A 106 0.23 8.03 12.68
CA ASN A 106 -0.21 8.50 11.38
C ASN A 106 0.09 7.49 10.26
N LEU A 107 1.31 6.93 10.24
CA LEU A 107 1.71 5.93 9.25
C LEU A 107 0.89 4.65 9.37
N LEU A 108 0.66 4.15 10.60
CA LEU A 108 -0.19 2.98 10.83
C LEU A 108 -1.64 3.21 10.43
N ASN A 109 -2.20 4.39 10.68
CA ASN A 109 -3.55 4.72 10.26
C ASN A 109 -3.69 4.73 8.73
N GLN A 110 -2.71 5.32 8.02
CA GLN A 110 -2.67 5.28 6.56
C GLN A 110 -2.55 3.85 6.04
N LEU A 111 -1.63 3.07 6.61
CA LEU A 111 -1.39 1.68 6.21
C LEU A 111 -2.60 0.77 6.50
N GLY A 112 -3.25 0.95 7.65
CA GLY A 112 -4.48 0.25 8.01
C GLY A 112 -5.64 0.57 7.06
N SER A 113 -5.75 1.83 6.60
CA SER A 113 -6.72 2.20 5.56
C SER A 113 -6.43 1.47 4.23
N VAL A 114 -5.16 1.44 3.81
CA VAL A 114 -4.73 0.67 2.63
C VAL A 114 -5.08 -0.80 2.78
N GLY A 115 -4.75 -1.42 3.92
CA GLY A 115 -5.03 -2.83 4.20
C GLY A 115 -6.52 -3.15 4.19
N ALA A 116 -7.36 -2.29 4.78
CA ALA A 116 -8.80 -2.47 4.75
C ALA A 116 -9.36 -2.41 3.32
N MET A 117 -8.86 -1.51 2.47
CA MET A 117 -9.24 -1.43 1.06
C MET A 117 -8.74 -2.63 0.26
N LEU A 118 -7.48 -3.03 0.45
CA LEU A 118 -6.86 -4.15 -0.23
C LEU A 118 -7.54 -5.47 0.15
N GLY A 119 -7.82 -5.70 1.42
CA GLY A 119 -8.55 -6.88 1.90
C GLY A 119 -9.95 -6.98 1.29
N ARG A 120 -10.69 -5.87 1.18
CA ARG A 120 -11.99 -5.83 0.48
C ARG A 120 -11.84 -6.17 -1.02
N MET A 121 -10.78 -5.68 -1.65
CA MET A 121 -10.51 -5.95 -3.07
C MET A 121 -10.11 -7.41 -3.30
N ILE A 122 -9.31 -8.02 -2.41
CA ILE A 122 -8.96 -9.44 -2.44
C ILE A 122 -10.22 -10.30 -2.26
N ALA A 123 -11.05 -9.98 -1.28
CA ALA A 123 -12.30 -10.71 -1.02
C ALA A 123 -13.26 -10.66 -2.23
N ASN A 124 -13.34 -9.51 -2.90
CA ASN A 124 -14.24 -9.27 -4.03
C ASN A 124 -13.53 -9.24 -5.40
N HIS A 125 -12.36 -9.87 -5.53
CA HIS A 125 -11.49 -9.73 -6.70
C HIS A 125 -12.18 -10.10 -8.03
N ARG A 126 -13.10 -11.06 -8.01
CA ARG A 126 -13.88 -11.49 -9.19
C ARG A 126 -14.65 -10.35 -9.86
N ALA A 127 -15.09 -9.34 -9.09
CA ALA A 127 -15.82 -8.19 -9.64
C ALA A 127 -14.96 -7.27 -10.53
N PHE A 128 -13.64 -7.45 -10.51
CA PHE A 128 -12.69 -6.67 -11.31
C PHE A 128 -12.16 -7.46 -12.51
N CYS A 129 -12.37 -8.78 -12.56
CA CYS A 129 -11.94 -9.64 -13.65
C CYS A 129 -12.92 -9.56 -14.85
N TYR A 130 -12.43 -9.92 -16.03
CA TYR A 130 -13.21 -10.02 -17.27
C TYR A 130 -12.77 -11.23 -18.08
#